data_AF-A0AAE1Q037-F1
#
_entry.id   AF-A0AAE1Q037-F1
#
_cell.length_a   1.000
_cell.length_b   1.000
_cell.length_c   1.000
_cell.angle_alpha   90.00
_cell.angle_beta   90.00
_cell.angle_gamma   90.00
#
_symmetry.space_group_name_H-M   'P 1'
#
loop_
_entity.id
_entity.type
_entity.pdbx_description
1 polymer ?
#
loop_
_entity_poly.entity_id
_entity_poly.type
_entity_poly.pdbx_seq_one_letter_code
_entity_poly.pdbx_strand_id
1 'polypeptide(L)'
;MEPNDNKLYILDGGMEPAFHRGHMLFLTNYEQEPIRVGQIVVFKVDRTRHNIPIVHRVIKVHEKEDGTVKLLTKGDNNNVDDRGLYVNGQAWLNRKDVVDRAQGYVPFIGIVPIIINDYPMFKYGVYSGLGVQYWVKIGGF
;
A
#
# COMPACT_ATOMS: atom_id res chain seq x y z
N MET A 1 -19.63 -11.14 -2.87
CA MET A 1 -18.62 -10.06 -2.80
C MET A 1 -18.42 -9.76 -1.34
N GLU A 2 -17.24 -10.07 -0.79
CA GLU A 2 -16.89 -9.67 0.58
C GLU A 2 -16.88 -8.14 0.70
N PRO A 3 -17.13 -7.58 1.89
CA PRO A 3 -17.04 -6.14 2.11
C PRO A 3 -15.64 -5.67 1.73
N ASN A 4 -15.56 -4.46 1.15
CA ASN A 4 -14.30 -3.77 0.92
C ASN A 4 -13.60 -3.53 2.27
N ASP A 5 -12.78 -4.50 2.71
CA ASP A 5 -11.86 -4.29 3.81
C ASP A 5 -10.92 -3.17 3.41
N ASN A 6 -11.01 -2.04 4.09
CA ASN A 6 -10.06 -0.94 3.95
C ASN A 6 -8.66 -1.50 4.30
N LYS A 7 -7.83 -1.71 3.28
CA LYS A 7 -6.49 -2.28 3.44
C LYS A 7 -5.46 -1.17 3.58
N LEU A 8 -4.65 -1.29 4.63
CA LEU A 8 -3.54 -0.39 4.89
C LEU A 8 -2.25 -0.99 4.29
N TYR A 9 -1.46 -0.15 3.62
CA TYR A 9 -0.17 -0.54 3.06
C TYR A 9 0.95 0.35 3.61
N ILE A 10 2.09 -0.27 3.89
CA ILE A 10 3.35 0.41 4.21
C ILE A 10 4.17 0.48 2.92
N LEU A 11 4.65 1.66 2.58
CA LEU A 11 5.43 1.89 1.36
C LEU A 11 6.92 1.64 1.59
N ASP A 12 7.54 0.96 0.63
CA ASP A 12 8.97 0.57 0.65
C ASP A 12 9.88 1.56 -0.11
N GLY A 13 9.44 2.82 -0.28
CA GLY A 13 10.26 3.90 -0.85
C GLY A 13 10.15 4.14 -2.37
N GLY A 14 9.53 3.24 -3.14
CA GLY A 14 9.30 3.45 -4.59
C GLY A 14 8.40 4.65 -4.94
N MET A 15 7.74 5.22 -3.94
CA MET A 15 6.81 6.35 -4.03
C MET A 15 7.39 7.67 -3.51
N GLU A 16 8.68 7.71 -3.19
CA GLU A 16 9.36 8.97 -2.85
C GLU A 16 9.54 9.86 -4.10
N PRO A 17 9.48 11.20 -3.95
CA PRO A 17 9.29 11.97 -2.72
C PRO A 17 7.82 12.18 -2.31
N ALA A 18 6.85 11.67 -3.07
CA ALA A 18 5.43 11.92 -2.77
C ALA A 18 4.97 11.25 -1.47
N PHE A 19 5.53 10.09 -1.15
CA PHE A 19 5.25 9.36 0.08
C PHE A 19 6.52 8.74 0.64
N HIS A 20 6.74 8.93 1.94
CA HIS A 20 7.88 8.40 2.66
C HIS A 20 7.52 7.14 3.45
N ARG A 21 8.54 6.34 3.77
CA ARG A 21 8.39 5.21 4.69
C ARG A 21 7.74 5.69 6.00
N GLY A 22 6.68 5.00 6.43
CA GLY A 22 5.89 5.38 7.61
C GLY A 22 4.66 6.25 7.31
N HIS A 23 4.44 6.67 6.06
CA HIS A 23 3.13 7.17 5.63
C HIS A 23 2.14 6.00 5.51
N MET A 24 0.92 6.22 6.00
CA MET A 24 -0.19 5.29 5.85
C MET A 24 -1.10 5.75 4.72
N LEU A 25 -1.32 4.92 3.71
CA LEU A 25 -2.28 5.22 2.64
C LEU A 25 -3.68 4.80 3.04
N PHE A 26 -4.65 5.68 2.80
CA PHE A 26 -6.07 5.35 2.87
C PHE A 26 -6.56 4.95 1.49
N LEU A 27 -7.05 3.73 1.38
CA LEU A 27 -7.38 3.12 0.10
C LEU A 27 -8.86 2.81 -0.02
N THR A 28 -9.41 3.09 -1.20
CA THR A 28 -10.75 2.65 -1.59
C THR A 28 -10.74 2.20 -3.05
N ASN A 29 -11.65 1.29 -3.40
CA ASN A 29 -11.87 0.88 -4.78
C ASN A 29 -13.35 0.88 -5.13
N TYR A 30 -13.88 2.04 -5.50
CA TYR A 30 -15.22 2.11 -6.08
C TYR A 30 -15.13 1.72 -7.57
N GLU A 31 -15.74 0.59 -7.94
CA GLU A 31 -15.73 0.08 -9.31
C GLU A 31 -16.30 1.08 -10.32
N GLN A 32 -17.32 1.84 -9.92
CA GLN A 32 -18.02 2.81 -10.75
C GLN A 32 -17.20 4.07 -11.06
N GLU A 33 -16.17 4.36 -10.26
CA GLU A 33 -15.31 5.52 -10.50
C GLU A 33 -14.20 5.16 -11.49
N PRO A 34 -13.99 5.96 -12.55
CA PRO A 34 -12.92 5.72 -13.51
C PRO A 34 -11.55 6.04 -12.90
N ILE A 35 -10.53 5.30 -13.35
CA ILE A 35 -9.15 5.57 -12.94
C ILE A 35 -8.57 6.66 -13.84
N ARG A 36 -7.89 7.63 -13.23
CA ARG A 36 -7.32 8.79 -13.91
C ARG A 36 -5.80 8.86 -13.75
N VAL A 37 -5.15 9.51 -14.70
CA VAL A 37 -3.71 9.80 -14.63
C VAL A 37 -3.41 10.60 -13.36
N GLY A 38 -2.32 10.26 -12.68
CA GLY A 38 -1.87 10.88 -11.43
C GLY A 38 -2.36 10.16 -10.17
N GLN A 39 -3.39 9.31 -10.26
CA GLN A 39 -3.85 8.52 -9.12
C GLN A 39 -2.83 7.47 -8.69
N ILE A 40 -2.79 7.19 -7.38
CA ILE A 40 -2.00 6.09 -6.82
C ILE A 40 -2.87 4.86 -6.76
N VAL A 41 -2.37 3.76 -7.32
CA VAL A 41 -3.08 2.49 -7.40
C VAL A 41 -2.26 1.38 -6.77
N VAL A 42 -2.97 0.44 -6.16
CA VAL A 42 -2.42 -0.82 -5.72
C VAL A 42 -2.84 -1.88 -6.72
N PHE A 43 -1.87 -2.55 -7.33
CA PHE A 43 -2.13 -3.60 -8.30
C PHE A 43 -1.35 -4.85 -7.94
N LYS A 44 -1.81 -5.99 -8.44
CA LYS A 44 -1.12 -7.27 -8.31
C LYS A 44 -0.73 -7.77 -9.69
N VAL A 45 0.44 -8.39 -9.74
CA VAL A 45 0.92 -9.12 -10.92
C VAL A 45 1.16 -10.57 -10.53
N ASP A 46 0.61 -11.49 -11.32
CA ASP A 46 0.66 -12.96 -11.08
C ASP A 46 2.09 -13.53 -11.10
N ARG A 47 3.10 -12.70 -11.39
CA ARG A 47 4.51 -13.09 -11.44
C ARG A 47 5.19 -13.21 -10.10
N THR A 48 4.66 -12.53 -9.08
CA THR A 48 5.30 -12.57 -7.76
C THR A 48 4.86 -13.84 -7.04
N ARG A 49 5.82 -14.66 -6.56
CA ARG A 49 5.54 -15.89 -5.80
C ARG A 49 4.62 -15.69 -4.59
N HIS A 50 4.47 -14.44 -4.15
CA HIS A 50 3.75 -14.05 -2.95
C HIS A 50 2.56 -13.12 -3.22
N ASN A 51 2.13 -12.92 -4.47
CA ASN A 51 1.06 -11.97 -4.82
C ASN A 51 1.21 -10.62 -4.11
N ILE A 52 2.45 -10.13 -4.07
CA ILE A 52 2.81 -8.93 -3.31
C ILE A 52 2.18 -7.74 -4.04
N PRO A 53 1.32 -6.98 -3.36
CA PRO A 53 0.70 -5.80 -3.93
C PRO A 53 1.75 -4.71 -4.16
N ILE A 54 1.70 -4.08 -5.33
CA ILE A 54 2.61 -3.01 -5.74
C ILE A 54 1.82 -1.71 -5.74
N VAL A 55 2.37 -0.66 -5.13
CA VAL A 55 1.74 0.65 -5.04
C VAL A 55 2.49 1.66 -5.88
N HIS A 56 1.93 2.11 -7.00
CA HIS A 56 2.57 3.07 -7.91
C HIS A 56 1.58 4.09 -8.48
N ARG A 57 2.09 5.13 -9.15
CA ARG A 57 1.29 6.17 -9.79
C ARG A 57 0.91 5.80 -11.21
N VAL A 58 -0.34 6.04 -11.57
CA VAL A 58 -0.80 5.93 -12.96
C VAL A 58 -0.23 7.09 -13.77
N ILE A 59 0.57 6.77 -14.78
CA ILE A 59 1.18 7.77 -15.69
C ILE A 59 0.45 7.86 -17.03
N LYS A 60 -0.32 6.83 -17.41
CA LYS A 60 -1.12 6.85 -18.63
C LYS A 60 -2.37 5.98 -18.51
N VAL A 61 -3.48 6.46 -19.05
CA VAL A 61 -4.75 5.76 -19.14
C VAL A 61 -5.20 5.74 -20.60
N HIS A 62 -5.63 4.58 -21.09
CA HIS A 62 -6.36 4.46 -22.35
C HIS A 62 -7.73 3.87 -22.06
N GLU A 63 -8.78 4.60 -22.42
CA GLU A 63 -10.16 4.13 -22.35
C GLU A 63 -10.66 3.96 -23.79
N LYS A 64 -11.24 2.80 -24.08
CA LYS A 64 -11.89 2.52 -25.35
C LYS A 64 -13.40 2.67 -25.21
N GLU A 65 -14.09 2.86 -26.34
CA GLU A 65 -15.56 2.93 -26.41
C GLU A 65 -16.25 1.64 -25.91
N ASP A 66 -15.56 0.50 -26.00
CA ASP A 66 -16.02 -0.79 -25.48
C ASP A 66 -15.92 -0.91 -23.93
N GLY A 67 -15.50 0.16 -23.24
CA GLY A 67 -15.31 0.18 -21.79
C GLY A 67 -13.99 -0.42 -21.31
N THR A 68 -13.12 -0.88 -22.21
CA THR A 68 -11.80 -1.42 -21.83
C THR A 68 -10.89 -0.30 -21.35
N VAL A 69 -10.40 -0.44 -20.11
CA VAL A 69 -9.42 0.47 -19.52
C VAL A 69 -8.05 -0.19 -19.44
N LYS A 70 -7.04 0.47 -20.01
CA LYS A 70 -5.63 0.08 -19.96
C LYS A 70 -4.81 1.14 -19.25
N LEU A 71 -4.01 0.71 -18.29
CA LEU A 71 -3.24 1.58 -17.40
C LEU A 71 -1.75 1.31 -17.55
N LEU A 72 -0.94 2.36 -17.44
CA LEU A 72 0.50 2.27 -17.26
C LEU A 72 0.86 2.97 -15.95
N THR A 73 1.64 2.28 -15.14
CA THR A 73 2.06 2.74 -13.82
C THR A 73 3.57 2.91 -13.77
N LYS A 74 4.01 3.71 -12.81
CA LYS A 74 5.42 3.94 -12.51
C LYS A 74 5.56 4.34 -11.04
N GLY A 75 6.57 3.81 -10.36
CA GLY A 75 6.99 4.31 -9.05
C GLY A 75 7.56 5.73 -9.17
N ASP A 76 7.17 6.62 -8.28
CA ASP A 76 7.58 8.03 -8.34
C ASP A 76 9.11 8.17 -8.33
N ASN A 77 9.81 7.31 -7.60
CA ASN A 77 11.28 7.29 -7.50
C ASN A 77 11.98 6.46 -8.58
N ASN A 78 11.24 5.75 -9.44
CA ASN A 78 11.83 4.89 -10.47
C ASN A 78 12.20 5.71 -11.71
N ASN A 79 13.22 5.32 -12.48
CA ASN A 79 13.53 5.99 -13.77
C ASN A 79 12.77 5.39 -14.96
N VAL A 80 12.17 4.22 -14.77
CA VAL A 80 11.48 3.45 -15.81
C VAL A 80 10.05 3.15 -15.37
N ASP A 81 9.17 2.90 -16.35
CA ASP A 81 7.81 2.45 -16.09
C ASP A 81 7.75 0.97 -15.67
N ASP A 82 6.59 0.54 -15.20
CA ASP A 82 6.44 -0.79 -14.59
C ASP A 82 6.24 -1.92 -15.62
N ARG A 83 6.39 -1.69 -16.92
CA ARG A 83 6.17 -2.74 -17.94
C ARG A 83 7.04 -3.98 -17.71
N GLY A 84 8.26 -3.79 -17.20
CA GLY A 84 9.15 -4.89 -16.86
C GLY A 84 8.64 -5.77 -15.70
N LEU A 85 7.74 -5.24 -14.86
CA LEU A 85 7.14 -5.94 -13.73
C LEU A 85 5.87 -6.71 -14.13
N TYR A 86 5.21 -6.30 -15.20
CA TYR A 86 3.99 -6.95 -15.69
C TYR A 86 4.28 -8.37 -16.22
N VAL A 87 3.22 -9.16 -16.38
CA VAL A 87 3.31 -10.53 -16.91
C VAL A 87 3.95 -10.52 -18.31
N ASN A 88 4.66 -11.58 -18.72
CA ASN A 88 5.31 -11.63 -20.04
C ASN A 88 4.30 -11.36 -21.16
N GLY A 89 4.60 -10.39 -22.02
CA GLY A 89 3.70 -9.98 -23.10
C GLY A 89 2.61 -8.98 -22.70
N GLN A 90 2.48 -8.64 -21.42
CA GLN A 90 1.56 -7.61 -20.93
C GLN A 90 2.24 -6.25 -20.92
N ALA A 91 1.81 -5.33 -21.78
CA ALA A 91 2.33 -3.97 -21.84
C ALA A 91 1.50 -2.94 -21.03
N TRP A 92 0.33 -3.35 -20.53
CA TRP A 92 -0.65 -2.50 -19.85
C TRP A 92 -1.37 -3.30 -18.78
N LEU A 93 -1.67 -2.67 -17.63
CA LEU A 93 -2.58 -3.22 -16.63
C LEU A 93 -4.03 -3.02 -17.08
N ASN A 94 -4.88 -3.98 -16.76
CA ASN A 94 -6.32 -3.87 -16.94
C ASN A 94 -6.98 -3.44 -15.62
N ARG A 95 -8.24 -2.99 -15.69
CA ARG A 95 -8.98 -2.60 -14.46
C ARG A 95 -9.03 -3.70 -13.40
N LYS A 96 -9.14 -4.97 -13.82
CA LYS A 96 -9.16 -6.14 -12.94
C LYS A 96 -7.85 -6.38 -12.17
N ASP A 97 -6.74 -5.84 -12.66
CA ASP A 97 -5.42 -6.01 -12.04
C ASP A 97 -5.23 -5.01 -10.87
N VAL A 98 -6.06 -3.95 -10.83
CA VAL A 98 -6.07 -2.94 -9.78
C VAL A 98 -6.95 -3.40 -8.62
N VAL A 99 -6.32 -3.59 -7.48
CA VAL A 99 -6.96 -4.03 -6.23
C VAL A 99 -7.55 -2.85 -5.48
N ASP A 100 -6.80 -1.76 -5.37
CA ASP A 100 -7.16 -0.59 -4.57
C ASP A 100 -6.64 0.72 -5.16
N ARG A 101 -7.16 1.87 -4.69
CA ARG A 101 -6.69 3.21 -5.07
C ARG A 101 -6.52 4.08 -3.84
N ALA A 102 -5.47 4.88 -3.80
CA ALA A 102 -5.29 5.82 -2.70
C ALA A 102 -6.18 7.05 -2.88
N GLN A 103 -6.97 7.35 -1.85
CA GLN A 103 -7.76 8.57 -1.74
C GLN A 103 -7.06 9.64 -0.90
N GLY A 104 -6.12 9.21 -0.04
CA GLY A 104 -5.36 10.10 0.82
C GLY A 104 -4.28 9.34 1.58
N TYR A 105 -3.58 10.06 2.44
CA TYR A 105 -2.60 9.47 3.33
C TYR A 105 -2.55 10.22 4.66
N VAL A 106 -2.09 9.52 5.69
CA VAL A 106 -1.77 10.11 6.98
C VAL A 106 -0.27 9.95 7.22
N PRO A 107 0.47 11.05 7.36
CA PRO A 107 1.92 10.98 7.57
C PRO A 107 2.24 10.46 8.98
N PHE A 108 3.43 9.86 9.12
CA PHE A 108 4.06 9.43 10.38
C PHE A 108 3.37 8.34 11.23
N ILE A 109 2.08 8.05 11.06
CA ILE A 109 1.40 7.01 11.87
C ILE A 109 2.03 5.63 11.67
N GLY A 110 2.46 5.31 10.45
CA GLY A 110 3.11 4.04 10.13
C GLY A 110 4.46 3.85 10.82
N ILE A 111 5.05 4.89 11.40
CA ILE A 111 6.31 4.80 12.15
C ILE A 111 6.12 4.02 13.45
N VAL A 112 4.96 4.11 14.11
CA VAL A 112 4.69 3.42 15.38
C VAL A 112 4.89 1.90 15.28
N PRO A 113 4.20 1.18 14.36
CA PRO A 113 4.43 -0.25 14.20
C PRO A 113 5.86 -0.57 13.71
N ILE A 114 6.48 0.29 12.90
CA ILE A 114 7.88 0.14 12.47
C ILE A 114 8.81 0.17 13.68
N ILE A 115 8.67 1.13 14.59
CA ILE A 115 9.51 1.22 15.80
C ILE A 115 9.32 -0.02 16.68
N ILE A 116 8.07 -0.45 16.89
CA ILE A 116 7.77 -1.65 17.71
C ILE A 116 8.40 -2.92 17.09
N ASN A 117 8.44 -3.01 15.76
CA ASN A 117 9.02 -4.14 15.05
C ASN A 117 10.55 -4.09 14.99
N ASP A 118 11.11 -2.92 14.64
CA ASP A 118 12.55 -2.73 14.39
C ASP A 118 13.34 -2.58 15.70
N TYR A 119 12.70 -2.22 16.82
CA TYR A 119 13.31 -2.15 18.16
C TYR A 119 12.63 -3.10 19.16
N PRO A 120 12.95 -4.41 19.14
CA PRO A 120 12.35 -5.39 20.05
C PRO A 120 12.51 -5.03 21.54
N MET A 121 13.64 -4.42 21.91
CA MET A 121 13.88 -3.99 23.29
C MET A 121 12.86 -2.95 23.77
N PHE A 122 12.43 -2.04 22.89
CA PHE A 122 11.37 -1.09 23.20
C PHE A 122 10.04 -1.81 23.45
N LYS A 123 9.70 -2.78 22.60
CA LYS A 123 8.51 -3.63 22.77
C LYS A 123 8.52 -4.37 24.12
N TYR A 124 9.64 -4.98 24.51
CA TYR A 124 9.77 -5.62 25.82
C TYR A 124 9.73 -4.62 26.99
N GLY A 125 10.24 -3.40 26.81
CA GLY A 125 10.10 -2.31 27.77
C GLY A 125 8.64 -1.94 28.03
N VAL A 126 7.84 -1.82 26.97
CA VAL A 126 6.39 -1.54 27.11
C VAL A 126 5.67 -2.69 27.81
N TYR A 127 5.94 -3.95 27.43
CA TYR A 127 5.30 -5.11 28.06
C TYR A 127 5.68 -5.27 29.53
N SER A 128 6.96 -5.05 29.88
CA SER A 128 7.40 -5.09 31.27
C SER A 128 6.75 -3.97 32.10
N GLY A 129 6.66 -2.75 31.58
CA GLY A 129 5.96 -1.64 32.25
C GLY A 129 4.47 -1.94 32.51
N LEU A 130 3.76 -2.44 31.50
CA LEU A 130 2.35 -2.85 31.65
C LEU A 130 2.19 -4.01 32.64
N GLY A 131 3.11 -4.98 32.60
CA GLY A 131 3.15 -6.10 33.53
C GLY A 131 3.34 -5.64 34.98
N VAL A 132 4.29 -4.72 35.23
CA VAL A 132 4.51 -4.12 36.55
C VAL A 132 3.29 -3.34 37.01
N GLN A 133 2.69 -2.52 36.14
CA GLN A 133 1.47 -1.76 36.47
C GLN A 133 0.31 -2.68 36.86
N TYR A 134 0.12 -3.77 36.11
CA TYR A 134 -0.91 -4.76 36.40
C TYR A 134 -0.62 -5.49 37.71
N TRP A 135 0.63 -5.88 37.95
CA TRP A 135 1.07 -6.55 39.17
C TRP A 135 0.81 -5.69 40.42
N VAL A 136 1.09 -4.38 40.36
CA VAL A 136 0.76 -3.44 41.44
C VAL A 136 -0.77 -3.36 41.68
N LYS A 137 -1.58 -3.37 40.62
CA LYS A 137 -3.05 -3.28 40.75
C LYS A 137 -3.69 -4.50 41.41
N ILE A 138 -3.09 -5.69 41.29
CA ILE A 138 -3.63 -6.94 41.86
C ILE A 138 -3.11 -7.23 43.28
N GLY A 139 -2.49 -6.25 43.94
CA GLY A 139 -1.94 -6.42 45.30
C GLY A 139 -0.58 -7.13 45.31
N GLY A 140 0.21 -6.99 44.24
CA GLY A 140 1.64 -7.24 44.32
C GLY A 140 2.25 -6.19 45.26
N PHE A 141 2.58 -6.66 46.47
CA PHE A 141 2.86 -5.96 47.75
C PHE A 141 1.68 -5.95 48.73
#